data_AF-A0A1F6W6P3-F1
#
_entry.id   AF-A0A1F6W6P3-F1
#
_cell.length_a   1.000
_cell.length_b   1.000
_cell.length_c   1.000
_cell.angle_alpha   90.00
_cell.angle_beta   90.00
_cell.angle_gamma   90.00
#
_symmetry.space_group_name_H-M   'P 1'
#
loop_
_entity.id
_entity.type
_entity.pdbx_description
1 polymer ?
#
loop_
_entity_poly.entity_id
_entity_poly.type
_entity_poly.pdbx_seq_one_letter_code
_entity_poly.pdbx_strand_id
1 'polypeptide(L)'
;MHIYIYSDLNVDSVAPKKATRGIYMDEFFSLFGVDSNQALQFFEEYLKDELGSESGLVGVEERLYVASFFAHYTQTPRDEMDSSVAPSGSPRELLDNFVLPELTAEGARRVGNPGTLEVAGAQTLVVVSFFSDHLEKKANPRFYESLGQSFFSRASLATPSRKKALLLWQVARHFPLWANTGRRVSRRLRDEPYLLKIP
;
A
#
# COMPACT_ATOMS: atom_id res chain seq x y z
N MET A 1 17.23 -18.05 10.54
CA MET A 1 18.67 -17.87 10.80
C MET A 1 18.81 -16.68 11.73
N HIS A 2 18.82 -16.96 13.03
CA HIS A 2 18.97 -15.98 14.10
C HIS A 2 20.46 -15.81 14.39
N ILE A 3 20.93 -14.57 14.54
CA ILE A 3 22.27 -14.30 15.06
C ILE A 3 22.09 -13.51 16.36
N TYR A 4 22.45 -14.17 17.47
CA TYR A 4 22.67 -13.58 18.78
C TYR A 4 24.13 -13.09 18.85
N ILE A 5 24.37 -11.94 19.49
CA ILE A 5 25.71 -11.56 19.97
C ILE A 5 25.58 -11.02 21.41
N TYR A 6 26.07 -11.86 22.32
CA TYR A 6 26.69 -11.68 23.64
C TYR A 6 25.95 -11.09 24.85
N SER A 7 25.96 -11.95 25.87
CA SER A 7 25.68 -11.80 27.29
C SER A 7 26.84 -11.18 28.08
N ASP A 8 26.45 -10.65 29.25
CA ASP A 8 27.19 -10.51 30.50
C ASP A 8 28.32 -9.48 30.63
N LEU A 9 27.92 -8.29 31.10
CA LEU A 9 28.64 -7.56 32.14
C LEU A 9 27.66 -7.18 33.25
N ASN A 10 27.77 -7.88 34.38
CA ASN A 10 27.11 -7.54 35.64
C ASN A 10 28.07 -6.71 36.49
N VAL A 11 27.80 -5.41 36.65
CA VAL A 11 28.32 -4.58 37.75
C VAL A 11 27.23 -3.58 38.15
N ASP A 12 26.61 -3.87 39.29
CA ASP A 12 26.06 -2.97 40.32
C ASP A 12 25.07 -1.85 39.93
N SER A 13 23.80 -2.14 40.26
CA SER A 13 22.81 -1.27 40.89
C SER A 13 22.93 0.26 40.69
N VAL A 14 22.40 0.76 39.58
CA VAL A 14 21.66 2.04 39.55
C VAL A 14 20.45 1.83 38.66
N ALA A 15 19.24 1.93 39.24
CA ALA A 15 17.99 1.81 38.50
C ALA A 15 17.97 2.78 37.32
N PRO A 16 17.86 2.33 36.05
CA PRO A 16 17.65 3.25 34.96
C PRO A 16 16.22 3.75 35.05
N LYS A 17 16.07 5.07 35.23
CA LYS A 17 14.81 5.80 35.14
C LYS A 17 14.03 5.33 33.90
N LYS A 18 12.90 4.64 34.13
CA LYS A 18 11.96 4.16 33.10
C LYS A 18 11.36 5.27 32.23
N ALA A 19 11.65 6.55 32.49
CA ALA A 19 11.11 7.69 31.75
C ALA A 19 11.94 8.08 30.51
N THR A 20 13.19 7.63 30.39
CA THR A 20 14.10 8.12 29.34
C THR A 20 13.93 7.37 28.02
N ARG A 21 13.49 6.11 28.03
CA ARG A 21 13.39 5.29 26.81
C ARG A 21 12.24 5.70 25.88
N GLY A 22 11.16 6.28 26.43
CA GLY A 22 10.00 6.76 25.66
C GLY A 22 10.27 8.08 24.94
N ILE A 23 10.92 9.03 25.63
CA ILE A 23 11.24 10.36 25.08
C ILE A 23 12.20 10.26 23.90
N TYR A 24 13.23 9.40 24.00
CA TYR A 24 14.18 9.21 22.90
C TYR A 24 13.56 8.45 21.71
N MET A 25 12.56 7.59 21.92
CA MET A 25 11.85 6.94 20.81
C MET A 25 10.90 7.91 20.12
N ASP A 26 10.19 8.76 20.85
CA ASP A 26 9.33 9.80 20.25
C ASP A 26 10.13 10.88 19.52
N GLU A 27 11.29 11.28 20.05
CA GLU A 27 12.21 12.21 19.38
C GLU A 27 12.84 11.56 18.14
N PHE A 28 13.19 10.27 18.19
CA PHE A 28 13.66 9.49 17.04
C PHE A 28 12.59 9.30 15.97
N PHE A 29 11.35 8.96 16.34
CA PHE A 29 10.22 8.92 15.40
C PHE A 29 9.80 10.31 14.92
N SER A 30 10.06 11.38 15.66
CA SER A 30 9.88 12.75 15.14
C SER A 30 10.98 13.14 14.13
N LEU A 31 12.15 12.51 14.20
CA LEU A 31 13.26 12.69 13.26
C LEU A 31 13.14 11.82 11.99
N PHE A 32 12.54 10.63 12.08
CA PHE A 32 12.44 9.67 10.98
C PHE A 32 11.00 9.34 10.54
N GLY A 33 10.00 9.81 11.27
CA GLY A 33 8.59 9.57 10.99
C GLY A 33 8.12 10.44 9.84
N VAL A 34 7.66 9.77 8.78
CA VAL A 34 7.01 10.44 7.65
C VAL A 34 5.53 10.59 7.99
N ASP A 35 5.03 11.82 8.09
CA ASP A 35 3.61 12.08 8.31
C ASP A 35 2.77 11.76 7.05
N SER A 36 1.46 11.60 7.19
CA SER A 36 0.58 11.21 6.06
C SER A 36 0.57 12.19 4.89
N ASN A 37 0.84 13.48 5.14
CA ASN A 37 0.94 14.46 4.07
C ASN A 37 2.28 14.35 3.35
N GLN A 38 3.38 14.16 4.08
CA GLN A 38 4.71 13.95 3.52
C GLN A 38 4.76 12.68 2.65
N ALA A 39 4.18 11.57 3.13
CA ALA A 39 4.11 10.33 2.35
C ALA A 39 3.26 10.51 1.08
N LEU A 40 2.13 11.24 1.18
CA LEU A 40 1.29 11.54 0.02
C LEU A 40 2.02 12.40 -1.02
N GLN A 41 2.69 13.48 -0.58
CA GLN A 41 3.47 14.35 -1.47
C GLN A 41 4.60 13.57 -2.14
N PHE A 42 5.32 12.76 -1.37
CA PHE A 42 6.35 11.87 -1.89
C PHE A 42 5.81 10.99 -3.02
N PHE A 43 4.72 10.26 -2.78
CA PHE A 43 4.18 9.37 -3.81
C PHE A 43 3.57 10.13 -5.00
N GLU A 44 2.99 11.31 -4.81
CA GLU A 44 2.47 12.11 -5.94
C GLU A 44 3.61 12.54 -6.86
N GLU A 45 4.70 13.08 -6.31
CA GLU A 45 5.87 13.51 -7.08
C GLU A 45 6.53 12.33 -7.80
N TYR A 46 6.74 11.21 -7.09
CA TYR A 46 7.38 10.03 -7.70
C TYR A 46 6.51 9.38 -8.77
N LEU A 47 5.19 9.30 -8.57
CA LEU A 47 4.30 8.79 -9.59
C LEU A 47 4.28 9.69 -10.82
N LYS A 48 4.27 11.01 -10.62
CA LYS A 48 4.31 11.99 -11.71
C LYS A 48 5.62 11.90 -12.49
N ASP A 49 6.75 11.79 -11.81
CA ASP A 49 8.06 11.63 -12.42
C ASP A 49 8.16 10.32 -13.22
N GLU A 50 7.71 9.21 -12.63
CA GLU A 50 7.74 7.90 -13.30
C GLU A 50 6.70 7.76 -14.42
N LEU A 51 5.63 8.55 -14.41
CA LEU A 51 4.69 8.65 -15.53
C LEU A 51 5.32 9.37 -16.73
N GLY A 52 6.15 10.39 -16.50
CA GLY A 52 6.82 11.13 -17.57
C GLY A 52 5.83 11.63 -18.65
N SER A 53 6.03 11.19 -19.89
CA SER A 53 5.15 11.54 -21.02
C SER A 53 3.72 10.99 -20.89
N GLU A 54 3.50 9.94 -20.10
CA GLU A 54 2.18 9.36 -19.82
C GLU A 54 1.38 10.19 -18.80
N SER A 55 1.99 11.18 -18.15
CA SER A 55 1.32 12.02 -17.12
C SER A 55 0.13 12.82 -17.68
N GLY A 56 0.08 13.05 -19.00
CA GLY A 56 -1.06 13.71 -19.65
C GLY A 56 -2.29 12.82 -19.81
N LEU A 57 -2.16 11.50 -19.64
CA LEU A 57 -3.26 10.54 -19.75
C LEU A 57 -4.13 10.49 -18.48
N VAL A 58 -3.61 10.99 -17.35
CA VAL A 58 -4.19 10.87 -16.02
C VAL A 58 -4.39 12.23 -15.37
N GLY A 59 -5.56 12.43 -14.73
CA GLY A 59 -5.88 13.67 -14.04
C GLY A 59 -5.12 13.85 -12.73
N VAL A 60 -5.06 15.08 -12.21
CA VAL A 60 -4.47 15.38 -10.89
C VAL A 60 -5.22 14.64 -9.77
N GLU A 61 -6.55 14.63 -9.80
CA GLU A 61 -7.37 13.94 -8.80
C GLU A 61 -7.09 12.43 -8.77
N GLU A 62 -6.91 11.82 -9.95
CA GLU A 62 -6.57 10.40 -10.09
C GLU A 62 -5.18 10.09 -9.53
N ARG A 63 -4.17 10.90 -9.85
CA ARG A 63 -2.81 10.78 -9.30
C ARG A 63 -2.81 10.86 -7.78
N LEU A 64 -3.41 11.90 -7.21
CA LEU A 64 -3.47 12.08 -5.76
C LEU A 64 -4.19 10.91 -5.08
N TYR A 65 -5.25 10.40 -5.71
CA TYR A 65 -5.97 9.25 -5.20
C TYR A 65 -5.10 7.99 -5.18
N VAL A 66 -4.38 7.67 -6.26
CA VAL A 66 -3.45 6.54 -6.29
C VAL A 66 -2.29 6.72 -5.31
N ALA A 67 -1.72 7.92 -5.24
CA ALA A 67 -0.65 8.26 -4.30
C ALA A 67 -1.08 8.01 -2.85
N SER A 68 -2.34 8.31 -2.52
CA SER A 68 -2.88 8.09 -1.17
C SER A 68 -2.87 6.62 -0.76
N PHE A 69 -3.05 5.67 -1.68
CA PHE A 69 -2.97 4.24 -1.38
C PHE A 69 -1.55 3.80 -1.06
N PHE A 70 -0.57 4.27 -1.82
CA PHE A 70 0.83 3.94 -1.57
C PHE A 70 1.32 4.58 -0.27
N ALA A 71 0.96 5.84 -0.01
CA ALA A 71 1.26 6.53 1.24
C ALA A 71 0.65 5.80 2.46
N HIS A 72 -0.63 5.43 2.36
CA HIS A 72 -1.32 4.71 3.42
C HIS A 72 -0.70 3.32 3.66
N TYR A 73 -0.34 2.60 2.59
CA TYR A 73 0.32 1.31 2.68
C TYR A 73 1.65 1.38 3.45
N THR A 74 2.50 2.37 3.17
CA THR A 74 3.81 2.48 3.81
C THR A 74 3.73 2.90 5.27
N GLN A 75 2.62 3.51 5.68
CA GLN A 75 2.41 4.00 7.05
C GLN A 75 1.67 3.02 7.95
N THR A 76 1.07 1.96 7.39
CA THR A 76 0.30 0.99 8.18
C THR A 76 1.25 0.03 8.91
N PRO A 77 1.30 0.03 10.25
CA PRO A 77 2.16 -0.88 11.02
C PRO A 77 1.78 -2.34 10.77
N ARG A 78 2.77 -3.23 10.61
CA ARG A 78 2.53 -4.67 10.40
C ARG A 78 2.00 -5.41 11.64
N ASP A 79 2.12 -4.82 12.83
CA ASP A 79 1.76 -5.46 14.11
C ASP A 79 0.38 -5.03 14.66
N GLU A 80 -0.22 -3.93 14.18
CA GLU A 80 -1.63 -3.53 14.49
C GLU A 80 -2.65 -4.27 13.61
N MET A 81 -2.27 -5.45 13.12
CA MET A 81 -2.81 -6.06 11.91
C MET A 81 -3.87 -7.13 12.19
N ASP A 82 -4.67 -6.91 13.23
CA ASP A 82 -5.76 -7.79 13.71
C ASP A 82 -7.13 -7.45 13.09
N SER A 83 -7.17 -6.59 12.07
CA SER A 83 -8.41 -6.21 11.37
C SER A 83 -8.51 -6.85 9.98
N SER A 84 -9.73 -7.21 9.59
CA SER A 84 -10.12 -7.97 8.38
C SER A 84 -9.71 -7.38 7.02
N VAL A 85 -8.91 -6.31 7.01
CA VAL A 85 -8.51 -5.56 5.81
C VAL A 85 -7.06 -5.08 5.92
N ALA A 86 -6.18 -5.88 6.53
CA ALA A 86 -4.74 -5.67 6.46
C ALA A 86 -4.28 -5.57 4.98
N PRO A 87 -3.34 -4.68 4.64
CA PRO A 87 -2.76 -4.68 3.31
C PRO A 87 -2.10 -6.02 3.00
N SER A 88 -2.66 -6.75 2.06
CA SER A 88 -2.17 -8.08 1.70
C SER A 88 -0.69 -8.04 1.32
N GLY A 89 0.13 -8.72 2.13
CA GLY A 89 1.55 -8.91 1.84
C GLY A 89 1.78 -10.02 0.82
N SER A 90 0.72 -10.76 0.47
CA SER A 90 0.77 -11.87 -0.47
C SER A 90 -0.45 -11.91 -1.40
N PRO A 91 -0.26 -12.39 -2.65
CA PRO A 91 -1.36 -12.61 -3.58
C PRO A 91 -2.43 -13.60 -3.06
N ARG A 92 -2.04 -14.50 -2.14
CA ARG A 92 -2.93 -15.47 -1.51
C ARG A 92 -3.92 -14.79 -0.55
N GLU A 93 -3.46 -13.83 0.25
CA GLU A 93 -4.33 -13.05 1.14
C GLU A 93 -5.38 -12.26 0.37
N LEU A 94 -5.06 -11.75 -0.84
CA LEU A 94 -6.05 -11.11 -1.71
C LEU A 94 -7.18 -12.07 -2.08
N LEU A 95 -6.84 -13.31 -2.45
CA LEU A 95 -7.82 -14.33 -2.79
C LEU A 95 -8.67 -14.70 -1.57
N ASP A 96 -8.02 -14.95 -0.44
CA ASP A 96 -8.69 -15.38 0.79
C ASP A 96 -9.63 -14.28 1.35
N ASN A 97 -9.25 -13.01 1.22
CA ASN A 97 -10.01 -11.89 1.78
C ASN A 97 -11.11 -11.34 0.86
N PHE A 98 -10.93 -11.40 -0.47
CA PHE A 98 -11.82 -10.73 -1.42
C PHE A 98 -12.42 -11.62 -2.49
N VAL A 99 -11.83 -12.79 -2.81
CA VAL A 99 -12.35 -13.66 -3.88
C VAL A 99 -13.09 -14.86 -3.30
N LEU A 100 -12.50 -15.59 -2.35
CA LEU A 100 -13.15 -16.75 -1.73
C LEU A 100 -14.45 -16.39 -0.99
N PRO A 101 -14.56 -15.25 -0.28
CA PRO A 101 -15.81 -14.88 0.36
C PRO A 101 -16.96 -14.65 -0.63
N GLU A 102 -16.68 -14.20 -1.86
CA GLU A 102 -17.70 -14.02 -2.91
C GLU A 102 -18.36 -15.33 -3.33
N LEU A 103 -17.74 -16.48 -3.06
CA LEU A 103 -18.32 -17.80 -3.36
C LEU A 103 -19.49 -18.16 -2.43
N THR A 104 -19.69 -17.40 -1.35
CA THR A 104 -20.81 -17.57 -0.42
C THR A 104 -21.80 -16.43 -0.57
N ALA A 105 -23.11 -16.69 -0.39
CA ALA A 105 -24.13 -15.65 -0.52
C ALA A 105 -23.93 -14.48 0.45
N GLU A 106 -23.47 -14.77 1.68
CA GLU A 106 -23.18 -13.77 2.70
C GLU A 106 -21.91 -12.97 2.38
N GLY A 107 -20.83 -13.66 2.00
CA GLY A 107 -19.60 -12.99 1.63
C GLY A 107 -19.72 -12.19 0.33
N ALA A 108 -20.54 -12.62 -0.64
CA ALA A 108 -20.86 -11.85 -1.85
C ALA A 108 -21.55 -10.51 -1.53
N ARG A 109 -22.44 -10.48 -0.52
CA ARG A 109 -23.06 -9.23 -0.06
C ARG A 109 -22.05 -8.30 0.60
N ARG A 110 -21.18 -8.85 1.45
CA ARG A 110 -20.13 -8.08 2.15
C ARG A 110 -19.11 -7.50 1.17
N VAL A 111 -18.58 -8.33 0.26
CA VAL A 111 -17.59 -7.91 -0.74
C VAL A 111 -18.22 -7.02 -1.80
N GLY A 112 -19.53 -7.15 -2.08
CA GLY A 112 -20.25 -6.29 -3.02
C GLY A 112 -20.41 -4.83 -2.57
N ASN A 113 -20.04 -4.47 -1.34
CA ASN A 113 -20.03 -3.07 -0.89
C ASN A 113 -18.98 -2.26 -1.67
N PRO A 114 -19.32 -1.09 -2.24
CA PRO A 114 -18.37 -0.27 -3.00
C PRO A 114 -17.08 0.05 -2.24
N GLY A 115 -17.15 0.26 -0.91
CA GLY A 115 -15.96 0.51 -0.08
C GLY A 115 -15.05 -0.72 0.03
N THR A 116 -15.63 -1.92 0.14
CA THR A 116 -14.84 -3.16 0.19
C THR A 116 -14.18 -3.45 -1.15
N LEU A 117 -14.88 -3.23 -2.27
CA LEU A 117 -14.32 -3.35 -3.61
C LEU A 117 -13.19 -2.35 -3.86
N GLU A 118 -13.36 -1.11 -3.43
CA GLU A 118 -12.32 -0.08 -3.52
C GLU A 118 -11.04 -0.50 -2.78
N VAL A 119 -11.17 -0.99 -1.55
CA VAL A 119 -10.02 -1.47 -0.79
C VAL A 119 -9.39 -2.70 -1.44
N ALA A 120 -10.20 -3.65 -1.94
CA ALA A 120 -9.71 -4.81 -2.68
C ALA A 120 -8.88 -4.39 -3.91
N GLY A 121 -9.39 -3.42 -4.67
CA GLY A 121 -8.69 -2.84 -5.83
C GLY A 121 -7.38 -2.17 -5.44
N ALA A 122 -7.40 -1.35 -4.38
CA ALA A 122 -6.22 -0.65 -3.87
C ALA A 122 -5.13 -1.60 -3.38
N GLN A 123 -5.50 -2.61 -2.59
CA GLN A 123 -4.55 -3.63 -2.13
C GLN A 123 -3.99 -4.45 -3.30
N THR A 124 -4.84 -4.79 -4.27
CA THR A 124 -4.37 -5.49 -5.47
C THR A 124 -3.36 -4.64 -6.22
N LEU A 125 -3.61 -3.33 -6.36
CA LEU A 125 -2.68 -2.40 -7.00
C LEU A 125 -1.33 -2.36 -6.29
N VAL A 126 -1.31 -2.32 -4.96
CA VAL A 126 -0.07 -2.41 -4.17
C VAL A 126 0.67 -3.71 -4.44
N VAL A 127 -0.01 -4.86 -4.38
CA VAL A 127 0.59 -6.18 -4.60
C VAL A 127 1.22 -6.29 -5.98
N VAL A 128 0.48 -5.94 -7.04
CA VAL A 128 1.00 -6.03 -8.41
C VAL A 128 2.10 -5.02 -8.71
N SER A 129 2.16 -3.92 -7.96
CA SER A 129 3.17 -2.86 -8.10
C SER A 129 4.46 -3.17 -7.32
N PHE A 130 4.36 -3.29 -6.00
CA PHE A 130 5.52 -3.40 -5.11
C PHE A 130 6.05 -4.82 -4.98
N PHE A 131 5.18 -5.83 -5.15
CA PHE A 131 5.54 -7.23 -4.99
C PHE A 131 5.58 -8.00 -6.33
N SER A 132 5.67 -7.29 -7.46
CA SER A 132 5.64 -7.90 -8.81
C SER A 132 6.69 -9.02 -8.96
N ASP A 133 7.93 -8.78 -8.53
CA ASP A 133 9.00 -9.78 -8.67
C ASP A 133 8.74 -11.06 -7.86
N HIS A 134 7.98 -10.96 -6.76
CA HIS A 134 7.55 -12.11 -5.98
C HIS A 134 6.32 -12.78 -6.60
N LEU A 135 5.39 -11.97 -7.11
CA LEU A 135 4.17 -12.41 -7.78
C LEU A 135 4.51 -13.21 -9.04
N GLU A 136 5.42 -12.73 -9.89
CA GLU A 136 5.87 -13.40 -11.12
C GLU A 136 6.44 -14.80 -10.87
N LYS A 137 7.06 -15.03 -9.71
CA LYS A 137 7.62 -16.34 -9.35
C LYS A 137 6.57 -17.35 -8.88
N LYS A 138 5.40 -16.90 -8.45
CA LYS A 138 4.39 -17.75 -7.78
C LYS A 138 3.03 -17.77 -8.47
N ALA A 139 2.74 -16.79 -9.32
CA ALA A 139 1.42 -16.55 -9.87
C ALA A 139 1.47 -15.75 -11.17
N ASN A 140 0.33 -15.62 -11.86
CA ASN A 140 0.20 -14.84 -13.09
C ASN A 140 -0.12 -13.36 -12.77
N PRO A 141 0.80 -12.40 -13.01
CA PRO A 141 0.56 -10.99 -12.71
C PRO A 141 -0.63 -10.39 -13.46
N ARG A 142 -0.86 -10.81 -14.71
CA ARG A 142 -1.98 -10.31 -15.53
C ARG A 142 -3.34 -10.69 -14.95
N PHE A 143 -3.43 -11.84 -14.29
CA PHE A 143 -4.65 -12.23 -13.60
C PHE A 143 -4.96 -11.27 -12.45
N TYR A 144 -3.97 -10.92 -11.63
CA TYR A 144 -4.16 -9.98 -10.52
C TYR A 144 -4.40 -8.55 -11.01
N GLU A 145 -3.79 -8.13 -12.12
CA GLU A 145 -4.11 -6.85 -12.75
C GLU A 145 -5.58 -6.79 -13.21
N SER A 146 -6.05 -7.84 -13.88
CA SER A 146 -7.46 -7.93 -14.29
C SER A 146 -8.40 -7.97 -13.09
N LEU A 147 -7.99 -8.63 -12.00
CA LEU A 147 -8.76 -8.70 -10.75
C LEU A 147 -8.88 -7.31 -10.10
N GLY A 148 -7.77 -6.58 -9.96
CA GLY A 148 -7.78 -5.22 -9.40
C GLY A 148 -8.59 -4.24 -10.25
N GLN A 149 -8.46 -4.31 -11.57
CA GLN A 149 -9.30 -3.56 -12.50
C GLN A 149 -10.79 -3.86 -12.31
N SER A 150 -11.16 -5.14 -12.16
CA SER A 150 -12.54 -5.57 -11.94
C SER A 150 -13.12 -5.01 -10.63
N PHE A 151 -12.33 -5.03 -9.55
CA PHE A 151 -12.75 -4.46 -8.26
C PHE A 151 -13.05 -2.97 -8.37
N PHE A 152 -12.17 -2.16 -8.96
CA PHE A 152 -12.44 -0.73 -9.16
C PHE A 152 -13.62 -0.48 -10.11
N SER A 153 -13.76 -1.28 -11.18
CA SER A 153 -14.90 -1.17 -12.09
C SER A 153 -16.23 -1.44 -11.37
N ARG A 154 -16.31 -2.52 -10.58
CA ARG A 154 -17.50 -2.83 -9.79
C ARG A 154 -17.76 -1.79 -8.69
N ALA A 155 -16.70 -1.30 -8.04
CA ALA A 155 -16.82 -0.23 -7.05
C ALA A 155 -17.41 1.04 -7.69
N SER A 156 -16.98 1.38 -8.91
CA SER A 156 -17.51 2.54 -9.64
C SER A 156 -19.00 2.43 -9.92
N LEU A 157 -19.49 1.24 -10.29
CA LEU A 157 -20.90 0.97 -10.56
C LEU A 157 -21.76 0.97 -9.30
N ALA A 158 -21.21 0.52 -8.17
CA ALA A 158 -21.93 0.43 -6.89
C ALA A 158 -21.88 1.73 -6.05
N THR A 159 -21.05 2.71 -6.44
CA THR A 159 -20.86 3.94 -5.68
C THR A 159 -21.97 4.97 -5.97
N PRO A 160 -22.68 5.50 -4.94
CA PRO A 160 -23.73 6.50 -5.14
C PRO A 160 -23.23 7.88 -5.61
N SER A 161 -22.00 8.26 -5.22
CA SER A 161 -21.41 9.55 -5.60
C SER A 161 -20.89 9.51 -7.03
N ARG A 162 -21.49 10.29 -7.93
CA ARG A 162 -21.07 10.40 -9.34
C ARG A 162 -19.59 10.78 -9.49
N LYS A 163 -19.10 11.70 -8.65
CA LYS A 163 -17.69 12.13 -8.70
C LYS A 163 -16.77 10.96 -8.35
N LYS A 164 -17.05 10.25 -7.26
CA LYS A 164 -16.25 9.10 -6.82
C LYS A 164 -16.36 7.92 -7.80
N ALA A 165 -17.54 7.66 -8.34
CA ALA A 165 -17.74 6.66 -9.38
C ALA A 165 -16.87 6.94 -10.62
N LEU A 166 -16.83 8.18 -11.10
CA LEU A 166 -15.97 8.56 -12.22
C LEU A 166 -14.49 8.34 -11.91
N LEU A 167 -14.03 8.76 -10.73
CA LEU A 167 -12.66 8.56 -10.27
C LEU A 167 -12.28 7.06 -10.23
N LEU A 168 -13.10 6.23 -9.61
CA LEU A 168 -12.89 4.78 -9.54
C LEU A 168 -12.87 4.13 -10.93
N TRP A 169 -13.74 4.60 -11.84
CA TRP A 169 -13.76 4.13 -13.22
C TRP A 169 -12.49 4.52 -13.99
N GLN A 170 -11.98 5.73 -13.80
CA GLN A 170 -10.71 6.17 -14.39
C GLN A 170 -9.55 5.32 -13.89
N VAL A 171 -9.46 5.11 -12.57
CA VAL A 171 -8.45 4.23 -11.96
C VAL A 171 -8.55 2.81 -12.50
N ALA A 172 -9.76 2.25 -12.66
CA ALA A 172 -9.96 0.94 -13.27
C ALA A 172 -9.43 0.90 -14.72
N ARG A 173 -9.74 1.93 -15.52
CA ARG A 173 -9.29 2.03 -16.91
C ARG A 173 -7.78 2.15 -17.03
N HIS A 174 -7.14 2.90 -16.14
CA HIS A 174 -5.70 3.12 -16.11
C HIS A 174 -4.97 2.14 -15.19
N PHE A 175 -5.64 1.09 -14.69
CA PHE A 175 -5.04 0.16 -13.74
C PHE A 175 -3.70 -0.44 -14.22
N PRO A 176 -3.56 -0.91 -15.48
CA PRO A 176 -2.28 -1.42 -15.96
C PRO A 176 -1.17 -0.36 -16.00
N LEU A 177 -1.54 0.89 -16.30
CA LEU A 177 -0.61 2.03 -16.26
C LEU A 177 -0.13 2.23 -14.82
N TRP A 178 -1.04 2.33 -13.85
CA TRP A 178 -0.69 2.48 -12.43
C TRP A 178 0.14 1.32 -11.88
N ALA A 179 -0.18 0.08 -12.25
CA ALA A 179 0.59 -1.09 -11.86
C ALA A 179 2.03 -1.00 -12.38
N ASN A 180 2.22 -0.62 -13.64
CA ASN A 180 3.55 -0.46 -14.22
C ASN A 180 4.32 0.72 -13.63
N THR A 181 3.68 1.87 -13.44
CA THR A 181 4.30 3.03 -12.79
C THR A 181 4.70 2.68 -11.36
N GLY A 182 3.83 2.02 -10.59
CA GLY A 182 4.14 1.56 -9.24
C GLY A 182 5.31 0.57 -9.18
N ARG A 183 5.45 -0.33 -10.17
CA ARG A 183 6.64 -1.19 -10.30
C ARG A 183 7.91 -0.38 -10.52
N ARG A 184 7.87 0.65 -11.36
CA ARG A 184 9.03 1.53 -11.60
C ARG A 184 9.40 2.30 -10.33
N VAL A 185 8.43 2.88 -9.64
CA VAL A 185 8.62 3.51 -8.32
C VAL A 185 9.25 2.51 -7.33
N SER A 186 8.69 1.29 -7.20
CA SER A 186 9.23 0.25 -6.31
C SER A 186 10.66 -0.16 -6.66
N ARG A 187 11.01 -0.26 -7.94
CA ARG A 187 12.39 -0.54 -8.38
C ARG A 187 13.31 0.61 -8.01
N ARG A 188 12.94 1.85 -8.35
CA ARG A 188 13.73 3.05 -8.03
C ARG A 188 13.97 3.20 -6.52
N LEU A 189 12.96 2.95 -5.70
CA LEU A 189 13.09 2.94 -4.24
C LEU A 189 14.07 1.88 -3.72
N ARG A 190 14.19 0.73 -4.39
CA ARG A 190 15.15 -0.33 -4.05
C ARG A 190 16.56 -0.03 -4.55
N ASP A 191 16.67 0.55 -5.73
CA ASP A 191 17.93 0.88 -6.38
C ASP A 191 18.59 2.12 -5.77
N GLU A 192 17.80 3.03 -5.21
CA GLU A 192 18.25 4.27 -4.55
C GLU A 192 17.74 4.37 -3.10
N PRO A 193 18.27 3.54 -2.17
CA PRO A 193 17.75 3.42 -0.80
C PRO A 193 17.90 4.68 0.07
N TYR A 194 18.65 5.69 -0.39
CA TYR A 194 18.89 6.95 0.33
C TYR A 194 18.04 8.13 -0.20
N LEU A 195 17.00 7.87 -0.99
CA LEU A 195 16.09 8.91 -1.51
C LEU A 195 15.16 9.53 -0.47
N LEU A 196 15.08 8.95 0.74
CA LEU A 196 14.51 9.61 1.90
C LEU A 196 15.48 10.73 2.31
N LYS A 197 15.30 11.92 1.74
CA LYS A 197 15.94 13.12 2.28
C LYS A 197 15.40 13.31 3.70
N ILE A 198 16.19 12.92 4.68
CA ILE A 198 15.95 13.29 6.08
C ILE A 198 16.07 14.83 6.11
N PRO A 199 15.02 15.57 6.51
CA PRO A 199 15.09 17.02 6.63
C PRO A 199 16.15 17.46 7.66
#